data_AF-A0A817JVH1-F1
#
_entry.id   AF-A0A817JVH1-F1
#
_cell.length_a   1.000
_cell.length_b   1.000
_cell.length_c   1.000
_cell.angle_alpha   90.00
_cell.angle_beta   90.00
_cell.angle_gamma   90.00
#
_symmetry.space_group_name_H-M   'P 1'
#
loop_
_entity.id
_entity.type
_entity.pdbx_description
1 polymer ?
#
loop_
_entity_poly.entity_id
_entity_poly.type
_entity_poly.pdbx_seq_one_letter_code
_entity_poly.pdbx_strand_id
1 'polypeptide(L)'
;MSLMLNDEVALGNDIRYKNYIVAIEKILKQFESSTEWPDLIANLVKVKKIIESYSRFKAIPKRITLSKRLAQCLHPALPSGVHLKALEVYETIFQIIDKCHLQRDIILYSYGLFSLLSDAALPVKPILLTLYETYFLPVGEALNPILTGFLIGLFSALEEGADYYNRVIILLDNLANRIDEFYFYTCIWSAIHFAPTVRYSAITFVLNHFDKRKNMKAQIYLIGLSNETMVSAICTCLHDSQQLLVQRLILDFLLTCLPMHRKLLTKTNMIKIINGTFHILLQRDMTLNRRIYTWFLGTNQLSDDITNEQNQVNDSFDSSSYFVTHTRDIFIESLKSSLKTISIKPILIIVKSDSDDNKPLTNMMDPLPSSTWTLTKLIRVLLILNHIAYANTTVCPITLRVFQDPVIAADGRTYEREAIIRWITEHGTSPFTRQPLDIKDLRPNYHAKGMADRRPSSTLSYSKFDESTIYRSSRVTPANNEVPTNKTGNDHGSDEGWCCRRRLFILIIVPVLVALLICGLIVGLLMRKYSSMFSKSTPSISICIPCT
;
A
#
# COMPACT_ATOMS: atom_id res chain seq x y z
N MET A 1 -35.96 12.42 12.15
CA MET A 1 -37.09 12.57 11.20
C MET A 1 -38.28 13.32 11.80
N SER A 2 -38.72 13.07 13.04
CA SER A 2 -39.87 13.77 13.65
C SER A 2 -39.74 15.31 13.71
N LEU A 3 -38.55 15.84 14.01
CA LEU A 3 -38.27 17.29 14.03
C LEU A 3 -38.27 17.98 12.65
N MET A 4 -38.48 17.27 11.53
CA MET A 4 -38.57 17.90 10.21
C MET A 4 -39.98 18.45 9.89
N LEU A 5 -41.02 17.98 10.59
CA LEU A 5 -42.41 18.27 10.25
C LEU A 5 -42.96 19.54 10.91
N ASN A 6 -42.59 19.82 12.17
CA ASN A 6 -43.32 20.81 12.98
C ASN A 6 -43.30 22.23 12.39
N ASP A 7 -42.16 22.70 11.86
CA ASP A 7 -42.04 24.07 11.33
C ASP A 7 -42.88 24.28 10.05
N GLU A 8 -42.74 23.38 9.06
CA GLU A 8 -43.47 23.47 7.79
C GLU A 8 -44.96 23.20 7.97
N VAL A 9 -45.36 22.34 8.93
CA VAL A 9 -46.77 22.09 9.25
C VAL A 9 -47.40 23.28 9.98
N ALA A 10 -46.68 23.92 10.92
CA ALA A 10 -47.16 25.13 11.59
C ALA A 10 -47.29 26.32 10.62
N LEU A 11 -46.31 26.53 9.75
CA LEU A 11 -46.33 27.57 8.71
C LEU A 11 -47.28 27.25 7.55
N GLY A 12 -47.66 25.99 7.37
CA GLY A 12 -48.52 25.50 6.28
C GLY A 12 -49.90 26.17 6.22
N ASN A 13 -50.32 26.87 7.27
CA ASN A 13 -51.57 27.65 7.29
C ASN A 13 -51.40 29.14 6.91
N ASP A 14 -50.20 29.74 6.95
CA ASP A 14 -50.00 31.14 6.51
C ASP A 14 -50.15 31.21 4.97
N ILE A 15 -51.10 32.02 4.51
CA ILE A 15 -51.37 32.29 3.09
C ILE A 15 -50.10 32.74 2.35
N ARG A 16 -49.25 33.52 3.03
CA ARG A 16 -47.99 34.03 2.46
C ARG A 16 -46.92 32.94 2.35
N TYR A 17 -46.95 31.91 3.22
CA TYR A 17 -46.10 30.73 3.08
C TYR A 17 -46.63 29.79 1.98
N LYS A 18 -47.95 29.65 1.83
CA LYS A 18 -48.56 28.95 0.68
C LYS A 18 -48.14 29.58 -0.66
N ASN A 19 -48.15 30.91 -0.74
CA ASN A 19 -47.67 31.63 -1.92
C ASN A 19 -46.17 31.38 -2.19
N TYR A 20 -45.34 31.31 -1.13
CA TYR A 20 -43.93 30.98 -1.24
C TYR A 20 -43.71 29.55 -1.78
N ILE A 21 -44.47 28.55 -1.28
CA ILE A 21 -44.43 27.17 -1.79
C ILE A 21 -44.76 27.13 -3.29
N VAL A 22 -45.86 27.75 -3.72
CA VAL A 22 -46.29 27.78 -5.14
C VAL A 22 -45.26 28.48 -6.02
N ALA A 23 -44.65 29.56 -5.53
CA ALA A 23 -43.62 30.30 -6.25
C ALA A 23 -42.34 29.45 -6.47
N ILE A 24 -41.90 28.71 -5.44
CA ILE A 24 -40.77 27.78 -5.53
C ILE A 24 -41.10 26.60 -6.45
N GLU A 25 -42.27 25.97 -6.32
CA GLU A 25 -42.70 24.88 -7.21
C GLU A 25 -42.74 25.30 -8.69
N LYS A 26 -43.16 26.54 -8.98
CA LYS A 26 -43.16 27.07 -10.35
C LYS A 26 -41.76 27.14 -10.95
N ILE A 27 -40.73 27.53 -10.18
CA ILE A 27 -39.35 27.55 -10.69
C ILE A 27 -38.74 26.14 -10.72
N LEU A 28 -39.04 25.27 -9.75
CA LEU A 28 -38.54 23.88 -9.78
C LEU A 28 -39.02 23.12 -11.03
N LYS A 29 -40.22 23.42 -11.53
CA LYS A 29 -40.69 22.94 -12.84
C LYS A 29 -39.94 23.55 -14.05
N GLN A 30 -39.45 24.79 -13.95
CA GLN A 30 -38.60 25.39 -14.99
C GLN A 30 -37.20 24.76 -15.04
N PHE A 31 -36.66 24.30 -13.90
CA PHE A 31 -35.44 23.49 -13.88
C PHE A 31 -35.60 22.14 -14.59
N GLU A 32 -36.81 21.58 -14.66
CA GLU A 32 -37.07 20.31 -15.36
C GLU A 32 -37.13 20.46 -16.89
N SER A 33 -37.51 21.63 -17.38
CA SER A 33 -37.51 21.96 -18.82
C SER A 33 -36.22 22.65 -19.29
N SER A 34 -35.20 22.81 -18.44
CA SER A 34 -33.95 23.47 -18.79
C SER A 34 -33.04 22.51 -19.55
N THR A 35 -32.72 22.82 -20.81
CA THR A 35 -31.80 22.02 -21.63
C THR A 35 -30.39 22.61 -21.67
N GLU A 36 -30.28 23.94 -21.59
CA GLU A 36 -29.02 24.66 -21.73
C GLU A 36 -28.55 25.28 -20.40
N TRP A 37 -27.23 25.42 -20.26
CA TRP A 37 -26.64 25.99 -19.03
C TRP A 37 -27.04 27.46 -18.73
N PRO A 38 -27.37 28.35 -19.69
CA PRO A 38 -27.87 29.69 -19.38
C PRO A 38 -29.27 29.67 -18.73
N ASP A 39 -30.10 28.67 -19.04
CA ASP A 39 -31.41 28.49 -18.40
C ASP A 39 -31.26 28.20 -16.91
N LEU A 40 -30.25 27.39 -16.55
CA LEU A 40 -29.89 27.12 -15.17
C LEU A 40 -29.50 28.42 -14.44
N ILE A 41 -28.67 29.28 -15.05
CA ILE A 41 -28.32 30.59 -14.47
C ILE A 41 -29.57 31.47 -14.30
N ALA A 42 -30.43 31.56 -15.31
CA ALA A 42 -31.66 32.33 -15.25
C ALA A 42 -32.60 31.82 -14.14
N ASN A 43 -32.68 30.49 -13.95
CA ASN A 43 -33.50 29.87 -12.91
C ASN A 43 -32.89 30.03 -11.51
N LEU A 44 -31.56 29.93 -11.36
CA LEU A 44 -30.84 30.23 -10.10
C LEU A 44 -31.05 31.70 -9.68
N VAL A 45 -30.97 32.65 -10.61
CA VAL A 45 -31.26 34.07 -10.36
C VAL A 45 -32.69 34.29 -9.88
N LYS A 46 -33.67 33.61 -10.50
CA LYS A 46 -35.08 33.67 -10.04
C LYS A 46 -35.22 33.07 -8.63
N VAL A 47 -34.64 31.91 -8.36
CA VAL A 47 -34.69 31.26 -7.03
C VAL A 47 -34.13 32.19 -5.97
N LYS A 48 -32.94 32.77 -6.17
CA LYS A 48 -32.31 33.72 -5.24
C LYS A 48 -33.28 34.84 -4.86
N LYS A 49 -33.81 35.55 -5.86
CA LYS A 49 -34.76 36.67 -5.67
C LYS A 49 -36.04 36.26 -4.93
N ILE A 50 -36.58 35.07 -5.20
CA ILE A 50 -37.77 34.58 -4.48
C ILE A 50 -37.42 34.29 -3.02
N ILE A 51 -36.31 33.59 -2.74
CA ILE A 51 -35.87 33.29 -1.37
C ILE A 51 -35.63 34.59 -0.58
N GLU A 52 -34.95 35.57 -1.16
CA GLU A 52 -34.73 36.92 -0.58
C GLU A 52 -36.08 37.61 -0.25
N SER A 53 -37.04 37.60 -1.17
CA SER A 53 -38.36 38.22 -0.98
C SER A 53 -39.22 37.57 0.12
N TYR A 54 -38.89 36.34 0.51
CA TYR A 54 -39.57 35.58 1.57
C TYR A 54 -38.70 35.38 2.82
N SER A 55 -37.59 36.09 2.95
CA SER A 55 -36.58 36.01 4.03
C SER A 55 -37.10 36.04 5.48
N ARG A 56 -38.31 36.56 5.72
CA ARG A 56 -39.01 36.42 7.03
C ARG A 56 -39.28 34.97 7.44
N PHE A 57 -39.31 34.04 6.49
CA PHE A 57 -39.57 32.62 6.73
C PHE A 57 -38.26 31.85 6.74
N LYS A 58 -37.84 31.39 7.92
CA LYS A 58 -36.61 30.59 8.11
C LYS A 58 -36.72 29.15 7.58
N ALA A 59 -37.94 28.70 7.28
CA ALA A 59 -38.19 27.41 6.62
C ALA A 59 -38.20 27.59 5.10
N ILE A 60 -37.43 26.78 4.38
CA ILE A 60 -37.39 26.81 2.91
C ILE A 60 -38.28 25.70 2.32
N PRO A 61 -39.33 26.05 1.56
CA PRO A 61 -40.20 25.10 0.87
C PRO A 61 -39.42 24.12 0.00
N LYS A 62 -39.83 22.85 0.02
CA LYS A 62 -39.34 21.81 -0.90
C LYS A 62 -37.80 21.66 -0.87
N ARG A 63 -37.16 21.95 0.27
CA ARG A 63 -35.70 21.89 0.49
C ARG A 63 -34.99 20.69 -0.13
N ILE A 64 -35.59 19.49 -0.12
CA ILE A 64 -35.03 18.27 -0.71
C ILE A 64 -34.94 18.35 -2.25
N THR A 65 -35.99 18.85 -2.91
CA THR A 65 -35.98 19.01 -4.37
C THR A 65 -35.09 20.17 -4.77
N LEU A 66 -35.15 21.29 -4.02
CA LEU A 66 -34.31 22.45 -4.24
C LEU A 66 -32.82 22.10 -4.11
N SER A 67 -32.40 21.44 -3.02
CA SER A 67 -31.00 21.08 -2.82
C SER A 67 -30.48 20.10 -3.87
N LYS A 68 -31.31 19.16 -4.36
CA LYS A 68 -30.99 18.31 -5.51
C LYS A 68 -30.74 19.11 -6.79
N ARG A 69 -31.57 20.12 -7.09
CA ARG A 69 -31.37 21.00 -8.27
C ARG A 69 -30.13 21.89 -8.11
N LEU A 70 -29.85 22.40 -6.90
CA LEU A 70 -28.63 23.14 -6.62
C LEU A 70 -27.38 22.26 -6.78
N ALA A 71 -27.39 21.03 -6.25
CA ALA A 71 -26.30 20.07 -6.42
C ALA A 71 -26.04 19.72 -7.89
N GLN A 72 -27.09 19.60 -8.72
CA GLN A 72 -26.95 19.43 -10.19
C GLN A 72 -26.23 20.62 -10.83
N CYS A 73 -26.49 21.85 -10.36
CA CYS A 73 -25.82 23.07 -10.85
C CYS A 73 -24.33 23.14 -10.43
N LEU A 74 -23.85 22.27 -9.53
CA LEU A 74 -22.45 22.15 -9.13
C LEU A 74 -21.69 21.03 -9.87
N HIS A 75 -22.29 20.41 -10.90
CA HIS A 75 -21.65 19.33 -11.65
C HIS A 75 -20.37 19.84 -12.37
N PRO A 76 -19.24 19.12 -12.32
CA PRO A 76 -17.97 19.58 -12.90
C PRO A 76 -18.00 19.93 -14.40
N ALA A 77 -18.87 19.25 -15.17
CA ALA A 77 -19.03 19.53 -16.61
C ALA A 77 -19.77 20.84 -16.94
N LEU A 78 -20.31 21.56 -15.95
CA LEU A 78 -20.95 22.87 -16.15
C LEU A 78 -19.93 24.01 -16.05
N PRO A 79 -20.15 25.13 -16.75
CA PRO A 79 -19.21 26.25 -16.71
C PRO A 79 -19.24 26.97 -15.36
N SER A 80 -18.10 27.56 -14.98
CA SER A 80 -17.89 28.24 -13.69
C SER A 80 -18.93 29.32 -13.38
N GLY A 81 -19.52 29.98 -14.39
CA GLY A 81 -20.61 30.94 -14.19
C GLY A 81 -21.87 30.32 -13.56
N VAL A 82 -22.17 29.04 -13.84
CA VAL A 82 -23.25 28.30 -13.18
C VAL A 82 -22.87 27.98 -11.74
N HIS A 83 -21.63 27.51 -11.51
CA HIS A 83 -21.12 27.21 -10.16
C HIS A 83 -21.18 28.44 -9.27
N LEU A 84 -20.62 29.58 -9.70
CA LEU A 84 -20.67 30.85 -8.98
C LEU A 84 -22.10 31.24 -8.62
N LYS A 85 -23.04 31.14 -9.57
CA LYS A 85 -24.42 31.53 -9.31
C LYS A 85 -25.17 30.56 -8.41
N ALA A 86 -24.81 29.27 -8.43
CA ALA A 86 -25.31 28.31 -7.47
C ALA A 86 -24.78 28.58 -6.06
N LEU A 87 -23.48 28.88 -5.90
CA LEU A 87 -22.89 29.22 -4.60
C LEU A 87 -23.51 30.49 -3.99
N GLU A 88 -23.82 31.51 -4.79
CA GLU A 88 -24.61 32.67 -4.32
C GLU A 88 -25.99 32.27 -3.75
N VAL A 89 -26.66 31.26 -4.34
CA VAL A 89 -27.95 30.77 -3.84
C VAL A 89 -27.76 30.00 -2.54
N TYR A 90 -26.72 29.17 -2.42
CA TYR A 90 -26.38 28.49 -1.16
C TYR A 90 -26.08 29.51 -0.04
N GLU A 91 -25.29 30.54 -0.32
CA GLU A 91 -25.02 31.62 0.64
C GLU A 91 -26.31 32.31 1.09
N THR A 92 -27.16 32.71 0.14
CA THR A 92 -28.47 33.34 0.43
C THR A 92 -29.34 32.43 1.31
N ILE A 93 -29.34 31.13 1.05
CA ILE A 93 -30.04 30.12 1.84
C ILE A 93 -29.48 30.07 3.27
N PHE A 94 -28.16 30.01 3.44
CA PHE A 94 -27.53 29.93 4.76
C PHE A 94 -27.60 31.23 5.58
N GLN A 95 -27.82 32.38 4.93
CA GLN A 95 -28.10 33.65 5.63
C GLN A 95 -29.51 33.72 6.21
N ILE A 96 -30.49 33.04 5.60
CA ILE A 96 -31.90 33.04 6.02
C ILE A 96 -32.22 31.88 6.99
N ILE A 97 -31.51 30.76 6.84
CA ILE A 97 -31.62 29.59 7.70
C ILE A 97 -30.75 29.79 8.97
N ASP A 98 -31.37 29.76 10.16
CA ASP A 98 -30.61 29.77 11.43
C ASP A 98 -29.66 28.56 11.53
N LYS A 99 -28.57 28.71 12.29
CA LYS A 99 -27.60 27.63 12.57
C LYS A 99 -28.26 26.30 12.97
N CYS A 100 -29.32 26.33 13.78
CA CYS A 100 -30.05 25.12 14.21
C CYS A 100 -30.77 24.41 13.05
N HIS A 101 -31.36 25.17 12.13
CA HIS A 101 -32.00 24.64 10.93
C HIS A 101 -30.96 24.13 9.93
N LEU A 102 -29.81 24.81 9.80
CA LEU A 102 -28.69 24.34 9.00
C LEU A 102 -28.13 23.03 9.55
N GLN A 103 -27.94 22.89 10.87
CA GLN A 103 -27.54 21.65 11.53
C GLN A 103 -28.47 20.47 11.20
N ARG A 104 -29.80 20.69 11.18
CA ARG A 104 -30.79 19.66 10.83
C ARG A 104 -30.72 19.23 9.36
N ASP A 105 -30.51 20.19 8.48
CA ASP A 105 -30.63 20.00 7.03
C ASP A 105 -29.26 19.92 6.32
N ILE A 106 -28.14 19.88 7.07
CA ILE A 106 -26.75 19.97 6.56
C ILE A 106 -26.44 18.89 5.50
N ILE A 107 -26.96 17.67 5.69
CA ILE A 107 -26.79 16.56 4.74
C ILE A 107 -27.38 16.95 3.37
N LEU A 108 -28.55 17.59 3.34
CA LEU A 108 -29.23 17.98 2.10
C LEU A 108 -28.43 19.02 1.31
N TYR A 109 -27.78 19.95 1.99
CA TYR A 109 -27.00 21.00 1.35
C TYR A 109 -25.56 20.60 1.03
N SER A 110 -25.00 19.60 1.72
CA SER A 110 -23.65 19.07 1.46
C SER A 110 -23.47 18.40 0.09
N TYR A 111 -24.55 17.87 -0.50
CA TYR A 111 -24.50 17.24 -1.82
C TYR A 111 -24.01 18.21 -2.91
N GLY A 112 -23.04 17.77 -3.71
CA GLY A 112 -22.42 18.54 -4.80
C GLY A 112 -21.33 19.52 -4.35
N LEU A 113 -21.46 20.15 -3.16
CA LEU A 113 -20.46 21.11 -2.66
C LEU A 113 -19.07 20.48 -2.50
N PHE A 114 -18.97 19.34 -1.81
CA PHE A 114 -17.67 18.74 -1.50
C PHE A 114 -16.93 18.22 -2.73
N SER A 115 -17.64 17.67 -3.72
CA SER A 115 -17.05 17.24 -4.99
C SER A 115 -16.54 18.41 -5.84
N LEU A 116 -17.14 19.59 -5.71
CA LEU A 116 -16.81 20.75 -6.54
C LEU A 116 -15.40 21.28 -6.27
N LEU A 117 -14.88 21.23 -5.03
CA LEU A 117 -13.62 21.92 -4.68
C LEU A 117 -12.39 21.42 -5.47
N SER A 118 -12.35 20.13 -5.78
CA SER A 118 -11.31 19.53 -6.63
C SER A 118 -11.34 20.12 -8.04
N ASP A 119 -12.48 19.97 -8.71
CA ASP A 119 -12.61 20.14 -10.17
C ASP A 119 -13.01 21.58 -10.56
N ALA A 120 -13.33 22.43 -9.58
CA ALA A 120 -13.73 23.80 -9.79
C ALA A 120 -12.62 24.67 -10.41
N ALA A 121 -13.06 25.59 -11.29
CA ALA A 121 -12.19 26.64 -11.79
C ALA A 121 -11.63 27.50 -10.63
N LEU A 122 -10.39 27.97 -10.77
CA LEU A 122 -9.68 28.79 -9.77
C LEU A 122 -10.51 29.91 -9.11
N PRO A 123 -11.30 30.75 -9.80
CA PRO A 123 -12.09 31.81 -9.15
C PRO A 123 -13.24 31.28 -8.26
N VAL A 124 -13.68 30.03 -8.44
CA VAL A 124 -14.76 29.42 -7.66
C VAL A 124 -14.23 28.89 -6.30
N LYS A 125 -13.00 28.38 -6.26
CA LYS A 125 -12.42 27.75 -5.06
C LYS A 125 -12.39 28.70 -3.83
N PRO A 126 -11.95 29.97 -3.94
CA PRO A 126 -11.96 30.90 -2.79
C PRO A 126 -13.35 31.18 -2.22
N ILE A 127 -14.39 31.23 -3.07
CA ILE A 127 -15.78 31.48 -2.66
C ILE A 127 -16.35 30.25 -1.95
N LEU A 128 -16.08 29.06 -2.48
CA LEU A 128 -16.48 27.79 -1.85
C LEU A 128 -15.80 27.59 -0.48
N LEU A 129 -14.52 27.93 -0.35
CA LEU A 129 -13.81 27.90 0.94
C LEU A 129 -14.41 28.91 1.94
N THR A 130 -14.76 30.13 1.51
CA THR A 130 -15.43 31.12 2.38
C THR A 130 -16.78 30.59 2.89
N LEU A 131 -17.54 29.90 2.05
CA LEU A 131 -18.80 29.26 2.43
C LEU A 131 -18.59 28.15 3.46
N TYR A 132 -17.53 27.35 3.34
CA TYR A 132 -17.18 26.36 4.35
C TYR A 132 -16.76 26.99 5.69
N GLU A 133 -15.90 27.99 5.67
CA GLU A 133 -15.42 28.70 6.87
C GLU A 133 -16.55 29.43 7.60
N THR A 134 -17.48 30.04 6.85
CA THR A 134 -18.57 30.87 7.40
C THR A 134 -19.74 30.02 7.90
N TYR A 135 -20.11 28.95 7.19
CA TYR A 135 -21.35 28.22 7.47
C TYR A 135 -21.14 26.77 7.93
N PHE A 136 -20.10 26.08 7.45
CA PHE A 136 -19.84 24.68 7.88
C PHE A 136 -18.99 24.64 9.14
N LEU A 137 -17.87 25.36 9.23
CA LEU A 137 -16.98 25.31 10.39
C LEU A 137 -17.68 25.64 11.73
N PRO A 138 -18.63 26.60 11.82
CA PRO A 138 -19.34 26.85 13.08
C PRO A 138 -20.33 25.76 13.50
N VAL A 139 -20.74 24.85 12.60
CA VAL A 139 -21.71 23.76 12.87
C VAL A 139 -21.20 22.79 13.94
N GLY A 140 -19.88 22.59 14.03
CA GLY A 140 -19.22 21.73 15.01
C GLY A 140 -19.55 20.25 14.83
N GLU A 141 -19.74 19.52 15.93
CA GLU A 141 -20.05 18.08 15.96
C GLU A 141 -21.27 17.66 15.11
N ALA A 142 -22.19 18.57 14.80
CA ALA A 142 -23.29 18.28 13.87
C ALA A 142 -22.84 18.02 12.42
N LEU A 143 -21.55 18.27 12.10
CA LEU A 143 -20.91 17.84 10.85
C LEU A 143 -20.63 16.33 10.81
N ASN A 144 -20.63 15.61 11.94
CA ASN A 144 -20.22 14.21 12.02
C ASN A 144 -20.82 13.30 10.94
N PRO A 145 -22.14 13.35 10.62
CA PRO A 145 -22.74 12.51 9.58
C PRO A 145 -22.20 12.72 8.15
N ILE A 146 -21.57 13.87 7.89
CA ILE A 146 -21.02 14.24 6.57
C ILE A 146 -19.50 14.41 6.57
N LEU A 147 -18.85 14.32 7.73
CA LEU A 147 -17.43 14.67 7.93
C LEU A 147 -16.50 13.90 6.99
N THR A 148 -16.71 12.59 6.83
CA THR A 148 -15.91 11.77 5.90
C THR A 148 -16.01 12.29 4.45
N GLY A 149 -17.21 12.67 3.99
CA GLY A 149 -17.41 13.24 2.65
C GLY A 149 -16.79 14.63 2.50
N PHE A 150 -16.86 15.44 3.56
CA PHE A 150 -16.24 16.76 3.59
C PHE A 150 -14.71 16.67 3.51
N LEU A 151 -14.11 15.81 4.32
CA LEU A 151 -12.67 15.53 4.32
C LEU A 151 -12.20 14.99 2.97
N ILE A 152 -12.96 14.11 2.31
CA ILE A 152 -12.63 13.65 0.95
C ILE A 152 -12.57 14.85 -0.01
N GLY A 153 -13.53 15.78 0.04
CA GLY A 153 -13.55 16.98 -0.80
C GLY A 153 -12.43 18.00 -0.50
N LEU A 154 -12.00 18.12 0.77
CA LEU A 154 -10.88 18.97 1.15
C LEU A 154 -9.53 18.36 0.74
N PHE A 155 -9.32 17.07 1.01
CA PHE A 155 -8.06 16.38 0.68
C PHE A 155 -7.87 16.13 -0.82
N SER A 156 -8.94 15.99 -1.62
CA SER A 156 -8.83 15.87 -3.07
C SER A 156 -8.35 17.15 -3.75
N ALA A 157 -8.68 18.31 -3.17
CA ALA A 157 -8.22 19.61 -3.64
C ALA A 157 -6.82 20.00 -3.14
N LEU A 158 -6.19 19.21 -2.26
CA LEU A 158 -4.98 19.60 -1.53
C LEU A 158 -3.71 19.38 -2.36
N GLU A 159 -3.44 20.32 -3.26
CA GLU A 159 -2.29 20.30 -4.18
C GLU A 159 -1.12 21.17 -3.67
N GLU A 160 0.06 20.57 -3.52
CA GLU A 160 1.27 21.28 -3.06
C GLU A 160 1.63 22.43 -4.01
N GLY A 161 1.76 23.64 -3.46
CA GLY A 161 2.08 24.85 -4.23
C GLY A 161 0.87 25.68 -4.71
N ALA A 162 -0.37 25.24 -4.46
CA ALA A 162 -1.55 26.04 -4.76
C ALA A 162 -1.75 27.20 -3.77
N ASP A 163 -2.18 28.38 -4.24
CA ASP A 163 -2.41 29.58 -3.40
C ASP A 163 -3.38 29.34 -2.22
N TYR A 164 -4.36 28.44 -2.43
CA TYR A 164 -5.35 28.07 -1.43
C TYR A 164 -4.91 26.92 -0.49
N TYR A 165 -3.74 26.30 -0.70
CA TYR A 165 -3.25 25.15 0.07
C TYR A 165 -3.25 25.42 1.59
N ASN A 166 -2.60 26.53 2.00
CA ASN A 166 -2.52 26.92 3.41
C ASN A 166 -3.90 27.17 4.02
N ARG A 167 -4.85 27.72 3.24
CA ARG A 167 -6.22 27.97 3.68
C ARG A 167 -6.98 26.66 3.95
N VAL A 168 -6.77 25.64 3.11
CA VAL A 168 -7.35 24.30 3.32
C VAL A 168 -6.75 23.61 4.55
N ILE A 169 -5.43 23.70 4.76
CA ILE A 169 -4.77 23.17 5.97
C ILE A 169 -5.34 23.84 7.23
N ILE A 170 -5.39 25.18 7.27
CA ILE A 170 -5.98 25.93 8.40
C ILE A 170 -7.44 25.54 8.63
N LEU A 171 -8.23 25.28 7.58
CA LEU A 171 -9.60 24.79 7.72
C LEU A 171 -9.67 23.38 8.32
N LEU A 172 -8.78 22.46 7.93
CA LEU A 172 -8.66 21.11 8.50
C LEU A 172 -8.27 21.16 9.99
N ASP A 173 -7.31 22.01 10.36
CA ASP A 173 -6.88 22.19 11.75
C ASP A 173 -8.01 22.77 12.60
N ASN A 174 -8.74 23.75 12.06
CA ASN A 174 -9.92 24.31 12.73
C ASN A 174 -11.05 23.29 12.87
N LEU A 175 -11.22 22.35 11.93
CA LEU A 175 -12.18 21.25 12.07
C LEU A 175 -11.76 20.25 13.15
N ALA A 176 -10.47 19.90 13.22
CA ALA A 176 -9.92 19.04 14.27
C ALA A 176 -10.14 19.63 15.67
N ASN A 177 -10.06 20.96 15.82
CA ASN A 177 -10.32 21.67 17.08
C ASN A 177 -11.83 21.83 17.43
N ARG A 178 -12.76 21.47 16.54
CA ARG A 178 -14.22 21.70 16.69
C ARG A 178 -15.03 20.41 16.79
N ILE A 179 -14.39 19.26 16.59
CA ILE A 179 -14.96 17.92 16.57
C ILE A 179 -14.08 17.05 17.47
N ASP A 180 -14.63 16.03 18.11
CA ASP A 180 -13.84 15.03 18.84
C ASP A 180 -12.69 14.47 17.99
N GLU A 181 -11.46 14.52 18.52
CA GLU A 181 -10.25 14.15 17.79
C GLU A 181 -10.30 12.69 17.31
N PHE A 182 -10.77 11.77 18.17
CA PHE A 182 -10.86 10.35 17.81
C PHE A 182 -11.85 10.15 16.65
N TYR A 183 -13.00 10.81 16.66
CA TYR A 183 -13.96 10.78 15.56
C TYR A 183 -13.36 11.38 14.28
N PHE A 184 -12.69 12.52 14.37
CA PHE A 184 -12.04 13.19 13.25
C PHE A 184 -11.02 12.29 12.54
N TYR A 185 -10.08 11.68 13.26
CA TYR A 185 -9.12 10.74 12.66
C TYR A 185 -9.80 9.45 12.15
N THR A 186 -10.88 8.99 12.77
CA THR A 186 -11.68 7.87 12.23
C THR A 186 -12.26 8.19 10.86
N CYS A 187 -12.73 9.43 10.64
CA CYS A 187 -13.20 9.90 9.34
C CYS A 187 -12.06 10.04 8.33
N ILE A 188 -10.85 10.46 8.75
CA ILE A 188 -9.65 10.46 7.89
C ILE A 188 -9.29 9.03 7.44
N TRP A 189 -9.22 8.06 8.35
CA TRP A 189 -8.96 6.66 7.99
C TRP A 189 -10.03 6.08 7.06
N SER A 190 -11.29 6.45 7.27
CA SER A 190 -12.40 6.10 6.37
C SER A 190 -12.21 6.70 4.98
N ALA A 191 -11.82 7.98 4.89
CA ALA A 191 -11.53 8.64 3.61
C ALA A 191 -10.38 7.96 2.85
N ILE A 192 -9.28 7.65 3.53
CA ILE A 192 -8.12 6.91 2.97
C ILE A 192 -8.53 5.53 2.44
N HIS A 193 -9.42 4.84 3.15
CA HIS A 193 -9.92 3.53 2.71
C HIS A 193 -10.74 3.65 1.42
N PHE A 194 -11.75 4.52 1.39
CA PHE A 194 -12.73 4.59 0.31
C PHE A 194 -12.26 5.33 -0.95
N ALA A 195 -11.41 6.35 -0.83
CA ALA A 195 -11.04 7.23 -1.95
C ALA A 195 -9.52 7.17 -2.26
N PRO A 196 -9.09 6.54 -3.38
CA PRO A 196 -7.68 6.46 -3.75
C PRO A 196 -7.00 7.82 -4.02
N THR A 197 -7.76 8.83 -4.46
CA THR A 197 -7.25 10.16 -4.81
C THR A 197 -6.78 10.95 -3.59
N VAL A 198 -7.37 10.73 -2.42
CA VAL A 198 -7.07 11.49 -1.19
C VAL A 198 -6.00 10.86 -0.31
N ARG A 199 -5.55 9.64 -0.63
CA ARG A 199 -4.65 8.86 0.24
C ARG A 199 -3.35 9.59 0.52
N TYR A 200 -2.75 10.19 -0.50
CA TYR A 200 -1.47 10.91 -0.37
C TYR A 200 -1.61 12.10 0.59
N SER A 201 -2.51 13.04 0.29
CA SER A 201 -2.73 14.25 1.08
C SER A 201 -3.20 13.95 2.51
N ALA A 202 -4.12 12.98 2.68
CA ALA A 202 -4.62 12.58 3.99
C ALA A 202 -3.56 11.90 4.87
N ILE A 203 -2.73 11.00 4.34
CA ILE A 203 -1.65 10.37 5.13
C ILE A 203 -0.56 11.40 5.46
N THR A 204 -0.21 12.29 4.53
CA THR A 204 0.73 13.39 4.78
C THR A 204 0.22 14.30 5.92
N PHE A 205 -1.07 14.65 5.93
CA PHE A 205 -1.68 15.41 7.01
C PHE A 205 -1.57 14.70 8.38
N VAL A 206 -1.91 13.40 8.45
CA VAL A 206 -1.78 12.60 9.68
C VAL A 206 -0.33 12.51 10.17
N LEU A 207 0.64 12.36 9.26
CA LEU A 207 2.07 12.36 9.58
C LEU A 207 2.57 13.71 10.10
N ASN A 208 2.05 14.82 9.55
CA ASN A 208 2.41 16.17 10.00
C ASN A 208 1.81 16.53 11.37
N HIS A 209 0.66 15.93 11.73
CA HIS A 209 0.05 16.05 13.06
C HIS A 209 0.67 15.12 14.13
N PHE A 210 1.55 14.20 13.74
CA PHE A 210 2.30 13.38 14.68
C PHE A 210 3.51 14.14 15.25
N ASP A 211 3.48 14.43 16.56
CA ASP A 211 4.56 15.15 17.23
C ASP A 211 5.57 14.13 17.78
N LYS A 212 6.68 13.95 17.06
CA LYS A 212 7.76 13.02 17.40
C LYS A 212 8.35 13.26 18.80
N ARG A 213 8.13 14.42 19.42
CA ARG A 213 8.59 14.74 20.79
C ARG A 213 7.67 14.21 21.88
N LYS A 214 6.44 13.82 21.54
CA LYS A 214 5.44 13.32 22.48
C LYS A 214 5.36 11.79 22.45
N ASN A 215 5.10 11.19 23.61
CA ASN A 215 4.85 9.76 23.70
C ASN A 215 3.49 9.42 23.04
N MET A 216 3.42 8.32 22.29
CA MET A 216 2.21 7.85 21.60
C MET A 216 0.97 7.76 22.51
N LYS A 217 1.14 7.47 23.81
CA LYS A 217 0.03 7.48 24.78
C LYS A 217 -0.71 8.82 24.84
N ALA A 218 0.00 9.93 24.62
CA ALA A 218 -0.57 11.28 24.60
C ALA A 218 -1.16 11.69 23.24
N GLN A 219 -0.95 10.88 22.18
CA GLN A 219 -1.44 11.13 20.82
C GLN A 219 -2.25 9.94 20.26
N ILE A 220 -2.81 9.11 21.14
CA ILE A 220 -3.54 7.89 20.78
C ILE A 220 -4.80 8.17 19.94
N TYR A 221 -5.32 9.41 19.98
CA TYR A 221 -6.42 9.90 19.15
C TYR A 221 -6.16 9.74 17.64
N LEU A 222 -4.89 9.73 17.20
CA LEU A 222 -4.49 9.54 15.80
C LEU A 222 -4.92 8.17 15.23
N ILE A 223 -5.15 7.18 16.09
CA ILE A 223 -5.65 5.84 15.71
C ILE A 223 -7.17 5.88 15.41
N GLY A 224 -7.88 6.87 15.96
CA GLY A 224 -9.33 6.98 15.93
C GLY A 224 -10.06 6.04 16.90
N LEU A 225 -11.39 6.03 16.82
CA LEU A 225 -12.30 5.24 17.66
C LEU A 225 -12.26 3.73 17.34
N SER A 226 -11.84 3.35 16.13
CA SER A 226 -11.89 1.97 15.67
C SER A 226 -10.61 1.54 14.98
N ASN A 227 -9.83 0.70 15.68
CA ASN A 227 -8.62 0.09 15.14
C ASN A 227 -8.86 -0.64 13.80
N GLU A 228 -10.06 -1.20 13.58
CA GLU A 228 -10.41 -1.90 12.34
C GLU A 228 -10.48 -0.98 11.12
N THR A 229 -10.92 0.27 11.27
CA THR A 229 -11.02 1.21 10.14
C THR A 229 -9.62 1.67 9.71
N MET A 230 -8.77 2.06 10.67
CA MET A 230 -7.35 2.37 10.41
C MET A 230 -6.62 1.17 9.78
N VAL A 231 -6.77 -0.04 10.33
CA VAL A 231 -6.09 -1.25 9.81
C VAL A 231 -6.57 -1.58 8.38
N SER A 232 -7.87 -1.43 8.10
CA SER A 232 -8.42 -1.62 6.76
C SER A 232 -7.89 -0.58 5.77
N ALA A 233 -7.80 0.69 6.19
CA ALA A 233 -7.22 1.79 5.41
C ALA A 233 -5.74 1.55 5.08
N ILE A 234 -4.92 1.19 6.09
CA ILE A 234 -3.51 0.80 5.93
C ILE A 234 -3.39 -0.35 4.93
N CYS A 235 -4.19 -1.41 5.09
CA CYS A 235 -4.12 -2.57 4.21
C CYS A 235 -4.53 -2.21 2.77
N THR A 236 -5.52 -1.35 2.54
CA THR A 236 -5.83 -0.86 1.19
C THR A 236 -4.69 -0.06 0.57
N CYS A 237 -3.96 0.75 1.36
CA CYS A 237 -2.77 1.48 0.87
C CYS A 237 -1.61 0.54 0.53
N LEU A 238 -1.34 -0.48 1.36
CA LEU A 238 -0.27 -1.46 1.13
C LEU A 238 -0.51 -2.32 -0.12
N HIS A 239 -1.78 -2.61 -0.46
CA HIS A 239 -2.13 -3.38 -1.65
C HIS A 239 -2.18 -2.54 -2.94
N ASP A 240 -2.23 -1.21 -2.87
CA ASP A 240 -2.32 -0.34 -4.05
C ASP A 240 -0.96 -0.20 -4.76
N SER A 241 -0.69 -1.11 -5.70
CA SER A 241 0.55 -1.14 -6.49
C SER A 241 0.68 -0.01 -7.51
N GLN A 242 -0.37 0.77 -7.78
CA GLN A 242 -0.31 1.91 -8.69
C GLN A 242 0.28 3.16 -8.00
N GLN A 243 0.09 3.29 -6.68
CA GLN A 243 0.44 4.49 -5.93
C GLN A 243 1.66 4.28 -5.01
N LEU A 244 2.85 4.12 -5.59
CA LEU A 244 4.11 3.90 -4.84
C LEU A 244 4.39 4.97 -3.76
N LEU A 245 3.99 6.23 -3.99
CA LEU A 245 4.14 7.30 -3.00
C LEU A 245 3.25 7.07 -1.76
N VAL A 246 2.03 6.58 -1.95
CA VAL A 246 1.10 6.23 -0.86
C VAL A 246 1.61 5.03 -0.07
N GLN A 247 2.18 4.03 -0.75
CA GLN A 247 2.87 2.92 -0.07
C GLN A 247 4.09 3.40 0.75
N ARG A 248 4.86 4.38 0.26
CA ARG A 248 5.97 4.99 1.04
C ARG A 248 5.43 5.69 2.29
N LEU A 249 4.44 6.57 2.13
CA LEU A 249 3.85 7.33 3.25
C LEU A 249 3.22 6.41 4.30
N ILE A 250 2.48 5.37 3.91
CA ILE A 250 1.85 4.47 4.89
C ILE A 250 2.89 3.59 5.62
N LEU A 251 4.00 3.23 4.95
CA LEU A 251 5.13 2.57 5.62
C LEU A 251 5.87 3.54 6.56
N ASP A 252 5.99 4.81 6.20
CA ASP A 252 6.54 5.85 7.07
C ASP A 252 5.64 6.08 8.30
N PHE A 253 4.31 6.00 8.16
CA PHE A 253 3.36 5.98 9.28
C PHE A 253 3.49 4.71 10.15
N LEU A 254 3.64 3.53 9.53
CA LEU A 254 3.87 2.29 10.30
C LEU A 254 5.17 2.36 11.11
N LEU A 255 6.22 2.95 10.53
CA LEU A 255 7.45 3.26 11.24
C LEU A 255 7.17 4.21 12.42
N THR A 256 6.76 5.46 12.17
CA THR A 256 6.66 6.48 13.23
C THR A 256 5.61 6.18 14.29
N CYS A 257 4.44 5.69 13.88
CA CYS A 257 3.25 5.63 14.72
C CYS A 257 2.91 4.22 15.24
N LEU A 258 3.31 3.15 14.53
CA LEU A 258 2.99 1.77 14.90
C LEU A 258 4.23 0.85 14.97
N PRO A 259 5.30 1.22 15.71
CA PRO A 259 6.51 0.42 15.79
C PRO A 259 6.27 -0.90 16.53
N MET A 260 6.91 -1.98 16.07
CA MET A 260 6.64 -3.37 16.53
C MET A 260 6.76 -3.60 18.05
N HIS A 261 7.59 -2.84 18.77
CA HIS A 261 7.71 -2.95 20.22
C HIS A 261 6.49 -2.39 20.98
N ARG A 262 5.73 -1.44 20.39
CA ARG A 262 4.53 -0.84 21.01
C ARG A 262 3.29 -1.67 20.69
N LYS A 263 2.79 -2.39 21.70
CA LYS A 263 1.59 -3.25 21.62
C LYS A 263 0.27 -2.45 21.61
N LEU A 264 0.15 -1.50 20.68
CA LEU A 264 -1.02 -0.61 20.49
C LEU A 264 -2.19 -1.33 19.82
N LEU A 265 -1.89 -2.31 18.96
CA LEU A 265 -2.87 -3.07 18.19
C LEU A 265 -2.94 -4.52 18.65
N THR A 266 -4.11 -5.13 18.45
CA THR A 266 -4.30 -6.57 18.69
C THR A 266 -3.44 -7.38 17.73
N LYS A 267 -3.02 -8.58 18.17
CA LYS A 267 -2.19 -9.50 17.36
C LYS A 267 -2.82 -9.80 16.00
N THR A 268 -4.14 -9.98 15.96
CA THR A 268 -4.93 -10.20 14.74
C THR A 268 -4.78 -9.05 13.74
N ASN A 269 -4.73 -7.81 14.21
CA ASN A 269 -4.65 -6.64 13.35
C ASN A 269 -3.23 -6.37 12.86
N MET A 270 -2.22 -6.63 13.70
CA MET A 270 -0.82 -6.67 13.25
C MET A 270 -0.61 -7.75 12.17
N ILE A 271 -1.26 -8.92 12.29
CA ILE A 271 -1.21 -9.97 11.27
C ILE A 271 -1.79 -9.49 9.92
N LYS A 272 -2.91 -8.74 9.92
CA LYS A 272 -3.47 -8.15 8.70
C LYS A 272 -2.47 -7.21 8.02
N ILE A 273 -1.85 -6.30 8.78
CA ILE A 273 -0.87 -5.33 8.26
C ILE A 273 0.37 -6.03 7.71
N ILE A 274 0.97 -6.97 8.47
CA ILE A 274 2.16 -7.71 8.03
C ILE A 274 1.88 -8.52 6.75
N ASN A 275 0.70 -9.15 6.64
CA ASN A 275 0.28 -9.83 5.41
C ASN A 275 0.27 -8.88 4.20
N GLY A 276 -0.18 -7.62 4.37
CA GLY A 276 -0.11 -6.59 3.33
C GLY A 276 1.32 -6.25 2.90
N THR A 277 2.27 -6.19 3.84
CA THR A 277 3.68 -5.94 3.51
C THR A 277 4.32 -7.05 2.67
N PHE A 278 3.83 -8.30 2.74
CA PHE A 278 4.35 -9.40 1.91
C PHE A 278 4.11 -9.16 0.42
N HIS A 279 3.02 -8.48 0.05
CA HIS A 279 2.77 -8.10 -1.34
C HIS A 279 3.83 -7.11 -1.84
N ILE A 280 4.21 -6.14 -1.01
CA ILE A 280 5.25 -5.15 -1.32
C ILE A 280 6.64 -5.79 -1.43
N LEU A 281 7.00 -6.72 -0.53
CA LEU A 281 8.28 -7.44 -0.58
C LEU A 281 8.49 -8.19 -1.92
N LEU A 282 7.41 -8.58 -2.60
CA LEU A 282 7.47 -9.24 -3.91
C LEU A 282 7.68 -8.26 -5.08
N GLN A 283 7.41 -6.96 -4.91
CA GLN A 283 7.48 -5.93 -5.97
C GLN A 283 8.92 -5.49 -6.32
N ARG A 284 9.91 -5.87 -5.51
CA ARG A 284 11.35 -5.53 -5.67
C ARG A 284 11.70 -4.04 -5.58
N ASP A 285 10.83 -3.15 -5.11
CA ASP A 285 11.20 -1.76 -4.80
C ASP A 285 12.07 -1.71 -3.53
N MET A 286 13.35 -1.39 -3.70
CA MET A 286 14.33 -1.26 -2.62
C MET A 286 13.98 -0.19 -1.58
N THR A 287 13.28 0.88 -1.98
CA THR A 287 12.89 1.99 -1.09
C THR A 287 11.72 1.63 -0.18
N LEU A 288 10.84 0.73 -0.63
CA LEU A 288 9.76 0.14 0.16
C LEU A 288 10.30 -0.99 1.05
N ASN A 289 11.11 -1.89 0.47
CA ASN A 289 11.74 -2.99 1.20
C ASN A 289 12.59 -2.48 2.37
N ARG A 290 13.39 -1.42 2.17
CA ARG A 290 14.19 -0.79 3.25
C ARG A 290 13.31 -0.34 4.42
N ARG A 291 12.16 0.28 4.16
CA ARG A 291 11.22 0.71 5.22
C ARG A 291 10.64 -0.47 5.98
N ILE A 292 10.21 -1.52 5.27
CA ILE A 292 9.69 -2.76 5.89
C ILE A 292 10.76 -3.41 6.79
N TYR A 293 12.02 -3.48 6.34
CA TYR A 293 13.10 -4.00 7.18
C TYR A 293 13.40 -3.10 8.38
N THR A 294 13.46 -1.77 8.21
CA THR A 294 13.60 -0.83 9.33
C THR A 294 12.49 -1.01 10.37
N TRP A 295 11.25 -1.28 9.94
CA TRP A 295 10.10 -1.50 10.82
C TRP A 295 10.17 -2.84 11.56
N PHE A 296 10.56 -3.91 10.88
CA PHE A 296 10.71 -5.25 11.47
C PHE A 296 11.92 -5.38 12.40
N LEU A 297 13.01 -4.64 12.13
CA LEU A 297 14.28 -4.70 12.84
C LEU A 297 14.49 -3.57 13.86
N GLY A 298 13.68 -2.51 13.84
CA GLY A 298 13.73 -1.40 14.80
C GLY A 298 14.90 -0.43 14.65
N THR A 299 15.68 -0.52 13.56
CA THR A 299 17.02 0.08 13.44
C THR A 299 17.12 1.60 13.60
N ASN A 300 16.01 2.32 13.48
CA ASN A 300 15.99 3.80 13.47
C ASN A 300 15.25 4.42 14.67
N GLN A 301 14.66 3.62 15.56
CA GLN A 301 13.72 4.14 16.58
C GLN A 301 14.22 4.01 18.01
N LEU A 302 15.24 3.19 18.22
CA LEU A 302 15.86 3.00 19.54
C LEU A 302 16.70 4.22 19.98
N SER A 303 17.04 5.16 19.08
CA SER A 303 17.73 6.40 19.44
C SER A 303 16.85 7.40 20.19
N ASP A 304 15.56 7.47 19.84
CA ASP A 304 14.69 8.55 20.31
C ASP A 304 14.06 8.18 21.67
N ASP A 305 13.64 6.93 21.84
CA ASP A 305 13.00 6.46 23.08
C ASP A 305 13.97 6.35 24.28
N ILE A 306 15.28 6.17 24.04
CA ILE A 306 16.29 6.08 25.11
C ILE A 306 16.48 7.42 25.86
N THR A 307 16.03 8.54 25.31
CA THR A 307 16.20 9.86 25.96
C THR A 307 15.22 10.13 27.11
N ASN A 308 14.19 9.29 27.33
CA ASN A 308 13.11 9.57 28.30
C ASN A 308 12.91 8.54 29.43
N GLU A 309 13.67 7.45 29.48
CA GLU A 309 13.69 6.54 30.64
C GLU A 309 15.14 6.38 31.15
N GLN A 310 15.38 6.76 32.41
CA GLN A 310 16.74 6.85 32.96
C GLN A 310 17.39 5.48 33.19
N ASN A 311 18.68 5.40 32.85
CA ASN A 311 19.69 4.49 33.42
C ASN A 311 19.43 2.97 33.29
N GLN A 312 20.06 2.30 32.31
CA GLN A 312 21.29 1.50 32.54
C GLN A 312 21.74 0.69 31.30
N VAL A 313 23.03 0.36 31.28
CA VAL A 313 23.77 -0.54 30.37
C VAL A 313 23.96 -0.09 28.92
N ASN A 314 25.20 0.30 28.62
CA ASN A 314 25.77 0.20 27.27
C ASN A 314 25.93 -1.29 26.92
N ASP A 315 25.03 -1.81 26.08
CA ASP A 315 25.25 -3.07 25.38
C ASP A 315 25.12 -2.82 23.88
N SER A 316 25.88 -3.55 23.05
CA SER A 316 25.80 -3.42 21.59
C SER A 316 24.49 -4.03 21.08
N PHE A 317 23.42 -3.25 21.04
CA PHE A 317 22.06 -3.70 20.72
C PHE A 317 21.96 -4.29 19.30
N ASP A 318 21.96 -5.62 19.23
CA ASP A 318 21.83 -6.39 17.99
C ASP A 318 20.41 -6.31 17.41
N SER A 319 20.30 -5.92 16.14
CA SER A 319 19.03 -5.89 15.39
C SER A 319 18.35 -7.28 15.30
N SER A 320 19.12 -8.36 15.44
CA SER A 320 18.62 -9.73 15.58
C SER A 320 17.73 -9.88 16.82
N SER A 321 18.13 -9.27 17.94
CA SER A 321 17.43 -9.36 19.23
C SER A 321 16.05 -8.68 19.18
N TYR A 322 15.96 -7.49 18.58
CA TYR A 322 14.69 -6.78 18.43
C TYR A 322 13.68 -7.59 17.61
N PHE A 323 14.11 -8.14 16.46
CA PHE A 323 13.24 -8.97 15.63
C PHE A 323 12.73 -10.20 16.39
N VAL A 324 13.63 -10.92 17.07
CA VAL A 324 13.30 -12.10 17.88
C VAL A 324 12.29 -11.79 18.99
N THR A 325 12.41 -10.62 19.62
CA THR A 325 11.62 -10.23 20.80
C THR A 325 10.24 -9.66 20.43
N HIS A 326 10.15 -8.85 19.38
CA HIS A 326 8.92 -8.08 19.08
C HIS A 326 8.20 -8.51 17.80
N THR A 327 8.94 -8.96 16.77
CA THR A 327 8.38 -9.14 15.41
C THR A 327 8.17 -10.61 15.05
N ARG A 328 9.10 -11.50 15.44
CA ARG A 328 9.20 -12.89 15.00
C ARG A 328 7.90 -13.67 15.11
N ASP A 329 7.26 -13.65 16.27
CA ASP A 329 6.11 -14.51 16.56
C ASP A 329 4.86 -14.09 15.77
N ILE A 330 4.65 -12.78 15.61
CA ILE A 330 3.57 -12.21 14.80
C ILE A 330 3.85 -12.43 13.31
N PHE A 331 5.10 -12.27 12.87
CA PHE A 331 5.54 -12.52 11.50
C PHE A 331 5.34 -13.99 11.10
N ILE A 332 5.69 -14.95 11.96
CA ILE A 332 5.45 -16.38 11.75
C ILE A 332 3.95 -16.70 11.65
N GLU A 333 3.11 -16.09 12.49
CA GLU A 333 1.65 -16.27 12.40
C GLU A 333 1.04 -15.62 11.16
N SER A 334 1.59 -14.49 10.71
CA SER A 334 1.22 -13.84 9.44
C SER A 334 1.57 -14.74 8.26
N LEU A 335 2.79 -15.26 8.19
CA LEU A 335 3.16 -16.27 7.20
C LEU A 335 2.23 -17.49 7.25
N LYS A 336 1.93 -18.06 8.43
CA LYS A 336 0.97 -19.17 8.56
C LYS A 336 -0.43 -18.79 8.06
N SER A 337 -0.87 -17.55 8.26
CA SER A 337 -2.16 -17.03 7.78
C SER A 337 -2.18 -16.91 6.25
N SER A 338 -1.20 -16.21 5.67
CA SER A 338 -1.02 -16.06 4.22
C SER A 338 -0.86 -17.41 3.49
N LEU A 339 -0.22 -18.39 4.12
CA LEU A 339 -0.08 -19.74 3.56
C LEU A 339 -1.35 -20.57 3.60
N LYS A 340 -2.31 -20.26 4.47
CA LYS A 340 -3.63 -20.91 4.51
C LYS A 340 -4.58 -20.37 3.45
N THR A 341 -4.46 -19.09 3.08
CA THR A 341 -5.29 -18.46 2.04
C THR A 341 -4.87 -18.85 0.62
N ILE A 342 -3.61 -19.27 0.43
CA ILE A 342 -3.14 -19.87 -0.83
C ILE A 342 -3.64 -21.32 -0.91
N SER A 343 -4.62 -21.59 -1.79
CA SER A 343 -5.12 -22.95 -2.05
C SER A 343 -3.98 -23.85 -2.57
N ILE A 344 -3.56 -24.82 -1.75
CA ILE A 344 -2.47 -25.75 -2.06
C ILE A 344 -2.92 -26.88 -3.03
N LYS A 345 -4.22 -26.97 -3.35
CA LYS A 345 -4.79 -28.03 -4.22
C LYS A 345 -4.05 -28.21 -5.56
N PRO A 346 -3.64 -27.16 -6.31
CA PRO A 346 -2.88 -27.34 -7.56
C PRO A 346 -1.48 -27.94 -7.34
N ILE A 347 -0.84 -27.60 -6.21
CA ILE A 347 0.52 -28.08 -5.87
C ILE A 347 0.47 -29.55 -5.43
N LEU A 348 -0.61 -29.97 -4.75
CA LEU A 348 -0.78 -31.35 -4.29
C LEU A 348 -0.97 -32.36 -5.44
N ILE A 349 -1.43 -31.90 -6.61
CA ILE A 349 -1.55 -32.72 -7.82
C ILE A 349 -0.16 -33.02 -8.40
N ILE A 350 0.73 -32.02 -8.43
CA ILE A 350 2.10 -32.14 -8.92
C ILE A 350 2.96 -33.03 -8.00
N VAL A 351 2.71 -33.04 -6.69
CA VAL A 351 3.48 -33.88 -5.75
C VAL A 351 3.04 -35.35 -5.76
N LYS A 352 1.85 -35.67 -6.29
CA LYS A 352 1.32 -37.04 -6.37
C LYS A 352 1.70 -37.81 -7.63
N SER A 353 2.33 -37.18 -8.62
CA SER A 353 2.82 -37.87 -9.83
C SER A 353 4.17 -38.56 -9.64
N ASP A 354 4.92 -38.20 -8.59
CA ASP A 354 6.33 -38.56 -8.43
C ASP A 354 6.56 -39.59 -7.30
N SER A 355 5.51 -40.27 -6.84
CA SER A 355 5.55 -41.15 -5.65
C SER A 355 5.31 -42.64 -5.94
N ASP A 356 5.97 -43.17 -6.97
CA ASP A 356 6.11 -44.62 -7.22
C ASP A 356 7.59 -44.93 -7.52
N ASP A 357 8.40 -45.21 -6.48
CA ASP A 357 9.21 -46.44 -6.41
C ASP A 357 9.94 -46.63 -5.05
N ASN A 358 10.44 -47.85 -4.81
CA ASN A 358 10.62 -48.42 -3.46
C ASN A 358 12.05 -48.44 -2.86
N LYS A 359 12.09 -48.66 -1.54
CA LYS A 359 13.15 -49.25 -0.65
C LYS A 359 14.05 -48.32 0.21
N PRO A 360 14.57 -48.82 1.38
CA PRO A 360 14.65 -48.01 2.61
C PRO A 360 16.07 -47.68 3.09
N LEU A 361 16.15 -46.78 4.08
CA LEU A 361 17.38 -46.41 4.80
C LEU A 361 17.78 -47.44 5.87
N THR A 362 19.09 -47.49 6.15
CA THR A 362 19.65 -47.97 7.41
C THR A 362 20.76 -47.04 7.94
N ASN A 363 20.81 -46.97 9.28
CA ASN A 363 21.91 -46.56 10.16
C ASN A 363 22.13 -45.06 10.54
N MET A 364 21.62 -44.77 11.75
CA MET A 364 22.31 -44.12 12.89
C MET A 364 22.63 -42.61 12.90
N MET A 365 21.81 -41.88 13.68
CA MET A 365 22.20 -41.16 14.91
C MET A 365 23.56 -40.43 14.95
N ASP A 366 23.55 -39.08 14.97
CA ASP A 366 23.62 -38.26 16.21
C ASP A 366 23.55 -36.74 15.87
N PRO A 367 23.61 -35.81 16.85
CA PRO A 367 22.49 -34.97 17.25
C PRO A 367 22.27 -33.68 16.41
N LEU A 368 21.07 -33.10 16.54
CA LEU A 368 20.71 -31.79 15.98
C LEU A 368 21.70 -30.69 16.40
N PRO A 369 21.98 -29.73 15.49
CA PRO A 369 21.33 -28.42 15.65
C PRO A 369 20.73 -27.79 14.37
N SER A 370 19.71 -26.94 14.59
CA SER A 370 19.21 -25.88 13.70
C SER A 370 18.70 -26.25 12.28
N SER A 371 17.47 -26.79 12.24
CA SER A 371 16.35 -26.34 11.37
C SER A 371 16.65 -25.78 9.97
N THR A 372 16.44 -26.59 8.92
CA THR A 372 16.83 -26.21 7.55
C THR A 372 15.76 -26.22 6.44
N TRP A 373 14.52 -26.74 6.57
CA TRP A 373 13.61 -26.89 5.38
C TRP A 373 12.10 -26.55 5.44
N THR A 374 11.48 -26.15 6.56
CA THR A 374 10.39 -25.11 6.48
C THR A 374 10.92 -23.79 5.94
N LEU A 375 12.25 -23.70 5.93
CA LEU A 375 13.08 -22.76 5.24
C LEU A 375 12.72 -22.57 3.76
N THR A 376 11.95 -23.38 3.02
CA THR A 376 11.81 -23.14 1.55
C THR A 376 10.96 -21.90 1.17
N LYS A 377 10.09 -21.42 2.06
CA LYS A 377 9.37 -20.13 1.89
C LYS A 377 10.02 -19.01 2.69
N LEU A 378 10.67 -19.35 3.80
CA LEU A 378 11.78 -18.57 4.34
C LEU A 378 12.88 -18.38 3.29
N ILE A 379 13.00 -19.24 2.27
CA ILE A 379 13.97 -19.20 1.15
C ILE A 379 13.44 -18.27 0.08
N ARG A 380 12.14 -18.05 -0.11
CA ARG A 380 11.70 -16.94 -0.97
C ARG A 380 11.90 -15.59 -0.27
N VAL A 381 11.73 -15.50 1.05
CA VAL A 381 12.10 -14.31 1.83
C VAL A 381 13.63 -14.12 1.91
N LEU A 382 14.40 -15.19 2.10
CA LEU A 382 15.88 -15.19 2.03
C LEU A 382 16.36 -15.01 0.60
N LEU A 383 15.63 -15.38 -0.46
CA LEU A 383 15.98 -15.11 -1.85
C LEU A 383 15.74 -13.65 -2.17
N ILE A 384 14.76 -12.99 -1.54
CA ILE A 384 14.62 -11.53 -1.59
C ILE A 384 15.81 -10.88 -0.84
N LEU A 385 16.18 -11.36 0.35
CA LEU A 385 17.40 -10.89 1.04
C LEU A 385 18.71 -11.21 0.28
N ASN A 386 18.77 -12.34 -0.43
CA ASN A 386 19.91 -12.76 -1.25
C ASN A 386 19.94 -11.99 -2.58
N HIS A 387 18.80 -11.57 -3.12
CA HIS A 387 18.71 -10.64 -4.26
C HIS A 387 19.07 -9.19 -3.87
N ILE A 388 19.09 -8.89 -2.56
CA ILE A 388 19.63 -7.63 -2.01
C ILE A 388 21.14 -7.74 -1.75
N ALA A 389 21.66 -8.94 -1.47
CA ALA A 389 23.10 -9.21 -1.34
C ALA A 389 23.82 -9.46 -2.69
N TYR A 390 23.14 -10.04 -3.68
CA TYR A 390 23.69 -10.32 -5.01
C TYR A 390 23.22 -9.29 -6.05
N ALA A 391 23.92 -8.16 -6.05
CA ALA A 391 24.13 -7.46 -7.30
C ALA A 391 25.08 -8.29 -8.20
N ASN A 392 24.64 -8.59 -9.43
CA ASN A 392 25.46 -8.79 -10.63
C ASN A 392 26.74 -9.65 -10.52
N THR A 393 26.65 -10.99 -10.51
CA THR A 393 27.86 -11.85 -10.57
C THR A 393 27.85 -12.98 -11.61
N THR A 394 26.70 -13.41 -12.15
CA THR A 394 26.62 -14.56 -13.10
C THR A 394 25.80 -14.34 -14.36
N VAL A 395 25.17 -13.17 -14.51
CA VAL A 395 24.29 -12.83 -15.64
C VAL A 395 24.61 -11.40 -16.07
N CYS A 396 24.73 -11.20 -17.38
CA CYS A 396 25.00 -9.89 -17.98
C CYS A 396 23.79 -8.96 -17.89
N PRO A 397 23.94 -7.72 -17.38
CA PRO A 397 22.85 -6.75 -17.35
C PRO A 397 22.33 -6.31 -18.73
N ILE A 398 23.11 -6.45 -19.80
CA ILE A 398 22.75 -6.04 -21.16
C ILE A 398 22.06 -7.19 -21.92
N THR A 399 22.69 -8.37 -21.97
CA THR A 399 22.15 -9.52 -22.73
C THR A 399 21.13 -10.32 -21.94
N LEU A 400 21.09 -10.14 -20.60
CA LEU A 400 20.32 -10.95 -19.64
C LEU A 400 20.62 -12.46 -19.71
N ARG A 401 21.72 -12.83 -20.36
CA ARG A 401 22.25 -14.19 -20.47
C ARG A 401 23.37 -14.41 -19.47
N VAL A 402 23.60 -15.69 -19.16
CA VAL A 402 24.75 -16.14 -18.36
C VAL A 402 26.04 -15.71 -19.05
N PHE A 403 27.00 -15.19 -18.28
CA PHE A 403 28.25 -14.69 -18.84
C PHE A 403 29.05 -15.79 -19.55
N GLN A 404 29.46 -15.56 -20.79
CA GLN A 404 30.41 -16.40 -21.53
C GLN A 404 31.82 -15.80 -21.50
N ASP A 405 31.96 -14.48 -21.67
CA ASP A 405 33.22 -13.77 -21.43
C ASP A 405 32.98 -12.44 -20.68
N PRO A 406 32.78 -12.51 -19.35
CA PRO A 406 32.51 -11.33 -18.54
C PRO A 406 33.73 -10.40 -18.44
N VAL A 407 33.47 -9.10 -18.58
CA VAL A 407 34.39 -8.00 -18.29
C VAL A 407 33.79 -7.05 -17.27
N ILE A 408 34.61 -6.53 -16.36
CA ILE A 408 34.27 -5.44 -15.46
C ILE A 408 34.70 -4.10 -16.07
N ALA A 409 33.81 -3.11 -16.06
CA ALA A 409 34.08 -1.75 -16.52
C ALA A 409 34.57 -0.85 -15.37
N ALA A 410 35.05 0.35 -15.68
CA ALA A 410 35.48 1.35 -14.69
C ALA A 410 34.35 1.80 -13.73
N ASP A 411 33.08 1.58 -14.09
CA ASP A 411 31.93 1.79 -13.21
C ASP A 411 31.72 0.68 -12.16
N GLY A 412 32.62 -0.30 -12.10
CA GLY A 412 32.61 -1.40 -11.14
C GLY A 412 31.60 -2.51 -11.45
N ARG A 413 30.94 -2.49 -12.61
CA ARG A 413 29.93 -3.50 -13.01
C ARG A 413 30.45 -4.45 -14.06
N THR A 414 29.97 -5.70 -13.98
CA THR A 414 30.35 -6.77 -14.90
C THR A 414 29.31 -6.95 -16.01
N TYR A 415 29.79 -7.06 -17.24
CA TYR A 415 29.02 -7.16 -18.47
C TYR A 415 29.60 -8.24 -19.38
N GLU A 416 28.81 -8.76 -20.31
CA GLU A 416 29.29 -9.64 -21.38
C GLU A 416 30.16 -8.83 -22.34
N ARG A 417 31.39 -9.28 -22.67
CA ARG A 417 32.37 -8.48 -23.42
C ARG A 417 31.80 -7.94 -24.72
N GLU A 418 31.21 -8.80 -25.54
CA GLU A 418 30.65 -8.40 -26.83
C GLU A 418 29.55 -7.35 -26.70
N ALA A 419 28.74 -7.45 -25.64
CA ALA A 419 27.58 -6.59 -25.44
C ALA A 419 27.98 -5.20 -24.94
N ILE A 420 28.95 -5.10 -24.02
CA ILE A 420 29.44 -3.81 -23.53
C ILE A 420 30.33 -3.11 -24.55
N ILE A 421 31.16 -3.85 -25.32
CA ILE A 421 31.95 -3.26 -26.40
C ILE A 421 31.03 -2.70 -27.50
N ARG A 422 29.98 -3.44 -27.90
CA ARG A 422 28.98 -2.94 -28.84
C ARG A 422 28.28 -1.69 -28.30
N TRP A 423 27.82 -1.72 -27.05
CA TRP A 423 27.18 -0.57 -26.41
C TRP A 423 28.08 0.67 -26.38
N ILE A 424 29.35 0.53 -25.99
CA ILE A 424 30.31 1.65 -25.96
C ILE A 424 30.59 2.17 -27.38
N THR A 425 30.66 1.30 -28.38
CA THR A 425 30.89 1.69 -29.78
C THR A 425 29.70 2.50 -30.34
N GLU A 426 28.47 2.15 -29.95
CA GLU A 426 27.24 2.82 -30.39
C GLU A 426 26.91 4.09 -29.58
N HIS A 427 27.22 4.13 -28.28
CA HIS A 427 26.73 5.16 -27.33
C HIS A 427 27.81 5.90 -26.53
N GLY A 428 29.09 5.49 -26.59
CA GLY A 428 30.23 6.14 -25.93
C GLY A 428 30.18 6.20 -24.39
N THR A 429 29.24 5.52 -23.74
CA THR A 429 28.88 5.74 -22.33
C THR A 429 28.52 4.43 -21.61
N SER A 430 28.64 4.40 -20.27
CA SER A 430 28.16 3.27 -19.46
C SER A 430 26.64 3.08 -19.59
N PRO A 431 26.15 1.85 -19.82
CA PRO A 431 24.72 1.55 -19.87
C PRO A 431 24.00 1.75 -18.53
N PHE A 432 24.75 1.85 -17.41
CA PHE A 432 24.16 2.06 -16.09
C PHE A 432 24.31 3.49 -15.58
N THR A 433 25.48 4.12 -15.69
CA THR A 433 25.72 5.47 -15.15
C THR A 433 25.56 6.59 -16.19
N ARG A 434 25.50 6.25 -17.49
CA ARG A 434 25.50 7.20 -18.63
C ARG A 434 26.71 8.15 -18.69
N GLN A 435 27.76 7.88 -17.92
CA GLN A 435 29.03 8.61 -17.98
C GLN A 435 29.92 8.07 -19.13
N PRO A 436 30.85 8.88 -19.68
CA PRO A 436 31.80 8.42 -20.70
C PRO A 436 32.61 7.20 -20.24
N LEU A 437 32.84 6.25 -21.14
CA LEU A 437 33.55 5.00 -20.85
C LEU A 437 34.28 4.51 -22.11
N ASP A 438 35.59 4.30 -22.07
CA ASP A 438 36.38 3.78 -23.22
C ASP A 438 36.52 2.24 -23.13
N ILE A 439 36.69 1.59 -24.28
CA ILE A 439 36.87 0.13 -24.40
C ILE A 439 38.13 -0.33 -23.65
N LYS A 440 39.15 0.54 -23.57
CA LYS A 440 40.42 0.30 -22.86
C LYS A 440 40.25 0.13 -21.34
N ASP A 441 39.15 0.63 -20.78
CA ASP A 441 38.86 0.58 -19.35
C ASP A 441 38.22 -0.76 -18.92
N LEU A 442 37.89 -1.63 -19.88
CA LEU A 442 37.29 -2.95 -19.64
C LEU A 442 38.36 -3.99 -19.25
N ARG A 443 38.19 -4.64 -18.10
CA ARG A 443 39.09 -5.70 -17.60
C ARG A 443 38.36 -7.04 -17.53
N PRO A 444 38.98 -8.20 -17.86
CA PRO A 444 38.31 -9.50 -17.74
C PRO A 444 37.92 -9.81 -16.28
N ASN A 445 36.72 -10.35 -16.06
CA ASN A 445 36.26 -10.79 -14.73
C ASN A 445 36.15 -12.32 -14.68
N TYR A 446 37.31 -12.98 -14.55
CA TYR A 446 37.41 -14.44 -14.48
C TYR A 446 36.60 -15.06 -13.33
N HIS A 447 36.34 -14.32 -12.25
CA HIS A 447 35.49 -14.79 -11.14
C HIS A 447 34.03 -14.93 -11.59
N ALA A 448 33.48 -13.94 -12.29
CA ALA A 448 32.14 -14.04 -12.87
C ALA A 448 32.03 -15.15 -13.92
N LYS A 449 33.10 -15.41 -14.68
CA LYS A 449 33.19 -16.51 -15.66
C LYS A 449 33.12 -17.88 -14.98
N GLY A 450 33.99 -18.09 -13.98
CA GLY A 450 34.01 -19.32 -13.19
C GLY A 450 32.73 -19.57 -12.37
N MET A 451 31.94 -18.54 -12.06
CA MET A 451 30.61 -18.69 -11.46
C MET A 451 29.50 -18.99 -12.49
N ALA A 452 29.66 -18.55 -13.74
CA ALA A 452 28.76 -18.85 -14.84
C ALA A 452 28.91 -20.29 -15.35
N ASP A 453 30.16 -20.76 -15.53
CA ASP A 453 30.49 -22.08 -16.08
C ASP A 453 30.14 -23.25 -15.12
N ARG A 454 30.02 -22.98 -13.81
CA ARG A 454 29.69 -24.00 -12.78
C ARG A 454 28.21 -24.43 -12.76
N ARG A 455 27.42 -24.13 -13.80
CA ARG A 455 26.04 -24.64 -13.99
C ARG A 455 26.05 -26.06 -14.56
N PRO A 456 25.26 -27.02 -14.03
CA PRO A 456 25.21 -28.37 -14.58
C PRO A 456 24.52 -28.43 -15.94
N SER A 457 25.12 -29.16 -16.88
CA SER A 457 24.72 -29.29 -18.29
C SER A 457 23.51 -30.21 -18.50
N SER A 458 22.37 -29.90 -17.88
CA SER A 458 21.09 -30.56 -18.13
C SER A 458 19.98 -29.54 -18.43
N THR A 459 20.17 -28.77 -19.50
CA THR A 459 19.10 -27.98 -20.11
C THR A 459 19.31 -27.99 -21.62
N LEU A 460 18.32 -28.54 -22.31
CA LEU A 460 18.09 -28.59 -23.76
C LEU A 460 19.27 -28.19 -24.67
N SER A 461 19.74 -29.18 -25.45
CA SER A 461 20.14 -28.91 -26.83
C SER A 461 18.97 -28.26 -27.57
N TYR A 462 18.95 -26.93 -27.66
CA TYR A 462 17.99 -26.25 -28.51
C TYR A 462 18.44 -26.45 -29.96
N SER A 463 17.73 -27.33 -30.67
CA SER A 463 17.82 -27.46 -32.12
C SER A 463 17.71 -26.09 -32.79
N LYS A 464 18.48 -25.87 -33.86
CA LYS A 464 18.39 -24.68 -34.72
C LYS A 464 16.93 -24.25 -34.91
N PHE A 465 16.59 -23.06 -34.41
CA PHE A 465 15.36 -22.37 -34.77
C PHE A 465 15.73 -21.30 -35.77
N ASP A 466 15.05 -21.29 -36.92
CA ASP A 466 15.34 -20.39 -38.03
C ASP A 466 15.11 -18.92 -37.63
N GLU A 467 16.10 -18.08 -37.88
CA GLU A 467 16.12 -16.66 -37.48
C GLU A 467 15.30 -15.76 -38.44
N SER A 468 14.56 -16.36 -39.38
CA SER A 468 13.94 -15.71 -40.54
C SER A 468 12.52 -15.16 -40.33
N THR A 469 11.88 -15.37 -39.16
CA THR A 469 10.42 -15.15 -39.01
C THR A 469 10.02 -13.99 -38.09
N ILE A 470 10.96 -13.34 -37.39
CA ILE A 470 10.62 -12.28 -36.40
C ILE A 470 10.79 -10.84 -36.94
N TYR A 471 11.56 -10.63 -38.02
CA TYR A 471 11.70 -9.31 -38.67
C TYR A 471 10.95 -9.21 -40.00
N ARG A 472 9.62 -9.17 -39.93
CA ARG A 472 8.77 -8.68 -41.04
C ARG A 472 7.64 -7.74 -40.62
N SER A 473 7.96 -6.80 -39.74
CA SER A 473 7.31 -5.49 -39.68
C SER A 473 8.35 -4.42 -39.31
N SER A 474 8.02 -3.15 -39.53
CA SER A 474 8.93 -1.99 -39.35
C SER A 474 10.09 -1.91 -40.35
N ARG A 475 9.75 -1.74 -41.63
CA ARG A 475 10.68 -1.25 -42.66
C ARG A 475 10.64 0.29 -42.64
N VAL A 476 11.66 0.95 -42.07
CA VAL A 476 11.99 2.36 -42.32
C VAL A 476 13.52 2.46 -42.47
N THR A 477 13.97 2.98 -43.59
CA THR A 477 15.38 3.23 -43.93
C THR A 477 15.84 4.58 -43.35
N PRO A 478 17.15 4.79 -43.08
CA PRO A 478 18.02 5.38 -44.09
C PRO A 478 19.47 4.88 -44.16
N ALA A 479 20.18 5.39 -45.18
CA ALA A 479 21.46 5.00 -45.78
C ALA A 479 22.75 4.84 -44.93
N ASN A 480 23.55 3.85 -45.34
CA ASN A 480 25.01 3.83 -45.64
C ASN A 480 26.08 4.47 -44.71
N ASN A 481 27.06 3.66 -44.25
CA ASN A 481 28.47 3.66 -44.75
C ASN A 481 29.39 2.62 -44.02
N GLU A 482 30.55 2.31 -44.62
CA GLU A 482 31.49 1.19 -44.32
C GLU A 482 32.70 1.57 -43.40
N VAL A 483 33.67 0.73 -42.94
CA VAL A 483 34.14 -0.67 -43.21
C VAL A 483 34.84 -1.24 -41.92
N PRO A 484 35.21 -2.55 -41.78
CA PRO A 484 35.57 -3.17 -40.48
C PRO A 484 37.06 -3.57 -40.29
N THR A 485 37.43 -4.12 -39.10
CA THR A 485 38.42 -5.23 -38.81
C THR A 485 38.86 -5.24 -37.32
N ASN A 486 39.43 -6.29 -36.67
CA ASN A 486 39.23 -7.76 -36.65
C ASN A 486 40.09 -8.44 -35.51
N LYS A 487 39.69 -9.62 -34.97
CA LYS A 487 40.53 -10.67 -34.27
C LYS A 487 41.20 -10.37 -32.89
N THR A 488 41.66 -11.31 -32.02
CA THR A 488 41.39 -12.75 -31.63
C THR A 488 42.26 -13.12 -30.37
N GLY A 489 41.87 -14.11 -29.53
CA GLY A 489 42.86 -15.07 -28.94
C GLY A 489 42.95 -15.31 -27.40
N ASN A 490 42.38 -16.43 -26.93
CA ASN A 490 42.90 -17.51 -26.02
C ASN A 490 44.28 -17.38 -25.31
N ASP A 491 44.65 -18.00 -24.17
CA ASP A 491 44.22 -19.25 -23.48
C ASP A 491 44.91 -19.45 -22.09
N HIS A 492 44.39 -20.40 -21.26
CA HIS A 492 45.03 -21.18 -20.15
C HIS A 492 45.69 -20.44 -18.93
N GLY A 493 45.76 -20.96 -17.68
CA GLY A 493 45.16 -22.15 -17.04
C GLY A 493 46.10 -22.87 -16.03
N SER A 494 45.86 -22.80 -14.71
CA SER A 494 46.42 -23.75 -13.69
C SER A 494 45.82 -23.61 -12.26
N ASP A 495 45.69 -24.77 -11.59
CA ASP A 495 45.71 -25.05 -10.13
C ASP A 495 44.61 -24.54 -9.14
N GLU A 496 43.47 -25.27 -9.09
CA GLU A 496 42.72 -25.50 -7.82
C GLU A 496 43.08 -26.91 -7.25
N GLY A 497 44.07 -26.99 -6.34
CA GLY A 497 44.55 -28.27 -5.78
C GLY A 497 44.03 -28.68 -4.39
N TRP A 498 43.30 -27.81 -3.68
CA TRP A 498 43.06 -27.98 -2.22
C TRP A 498 41.58 -27.97 -1.75
N CYS A 499 40.61 -27.55 -2.57
CA CYS A 499 39.22 -27.41 -2.12
C CYS A 499 38.32 -28.65 -2.31
N CYS A 500 38.77 -29.68 -3.04
CA CYS A 500 37.92 -30.79 -3.46
C CYS A 500 37.29 -31.60 -2.31
N ARG A 501 37.95 -31.70 -1.14
CA ARG A 501 37.42 -32.44 0.03
C ARG A 501 36.25 -31.76 0.76
N ARG A 502 36.03 -30.44 0.59
CA ARG A 502 34.96 -29.72 1.32
C ARG A 502 33.61 -29.71 0.58
N ARG A 503 33.60 -29.92 -0.74
CA ARG A 503 32.38 -29.91 -1.58
C ARG A 503 31.52 -31.17 -1.46
N LEU A 504 32.14 -32.34 -1.30
CA LEU A 504 31.43 -33.63 -1.23
C LEU A 504 30.52 -33.72 0.02
N PHE A 505 30.93 -33.09 1.12
CA PHE A 505 30.20 -33.09 2.40
C PHE A 505 28.90 -32.26 2.36
N ILE A 506 28.80 -31.25 1.49
CA ILE A 506 27.66 -30.33 1.42
C ILE A 506 26.62 -30.80 0.41
N LEU A 507 27.06 -31.37 -0.72
CA LEU A 507 26.18 -31.73 -1.84
C LEU A 507 25.37 -33.02 -1.63
N ILE A 508 25.81 -33.95 -0.78
CA ILE A 508 25.19 -35.27 -0.62
C ILE A 508 24.54 -35.45 0.75
N ILE A 509 25.18 -34.98 1.83
CA ILE A 509 24.72 -35.24 3.21
C ILE A 509 23.55 -34.32 3.62
N VAL A 510 23.57 -33.04 3.19
CA VAL A 510 22.54 -32.06 3.57
C VAL A 510 21.14 -32.41 3.00
N PRO A 511 20.98 -32.83 1.73
CA PRO A 511 19.67 -33.28 1.23
C PRO A 511 19.12 -34.51 1.96
N VAL A 512 19.99 -35.47 2.31
CA VAL A 512 19.60 -36.71 3.01
C VAL A 512 19.14 -36.44 4.45
N LEU A 513 19.83 -35.54 5.17
CA LEU A 513 19.40 -35.09 6.51
C LEU A 513 18.05 -34.36 6.50
N VAL A 514 17.77 -33.58 5.46
CA VAL A 514 16.48 -32.89 5.29
C VAL A 514 15.34 -33.88 5.07
N ALA A 515 15.54 -34.89 4.22
CA ALA A 515 14.56 -35.95 3.99
C ALA A 515 14.24 -36.73 5.28
N LEU A 516 15.29 -37.08 6.06
CA LEU A 516 15.16 -37.79 7.33
C LEU A 516 14.36 -37.01 8.39
N LEU A 517 14.59 -35.71 8.53
CA LEU A 517 13.84 -34.85 9.46
C LEU A 517 12.35 -34.76 9.12
N ILE A 518 12.01 -34.78 7.82
CA ILE A 518 10.62 -34.75 7.36
C ILE A 518 9.92 -36.09 7.66
N CYS A 519 10.57 -37.23 7.43
CA CYS A 519 10.05 -38.54 7.82
C CYS A 519 9.84 -38.67 9.33
N GLY A 520 10.78 -38.20 10.16
CA GLY A 520 10.67 -38.24 11.62
C GLY A 520 9.46 -37.46 12.16
N LEU A 521 9.18 -36.28 11.60
CA LEU A 521 8.00 -35.47 11.95
C LEU A 521 6.67 -36.16 11.56
N ILE A 522 6.64 -36.84 10.42
CA ILE A 522 5.45 -37.57 9.95
C ILE A 522 5.19 -38.79 10.84
N VAL A 523 6.21 -39.58 11.16
CA VAL A 523 6.10 -40.74 12.06
C VAL A 523 5.69 -40.29 13.48
N GLY A 524 6.25 -39.20 14.01
CA GLY A 524 5.87 -38.66 15.32
C GLY A 524 4.40 -38.20 15.39
N LEU A 525 3.86 -37.63 14.31
CA LEU A 525 2.46 -37.25 14.21
C LEU A 525 1.53 -38.47 14.06
N LEU A 526 1.95 -39.51 13.33
CA LEU A 526 1.22 -40.77 13.23
C LEU A 526 1.21 -41.54 14.56
N MET A 527 2.34 -41.61 15.27
CA MET A 527 2.45 -42.28 16.57
C MET A 527 1.64 -41.56 17.66
N ARG A 528 1.58 -40.22 17.67
CA ARG A 528 0.64 -39.48 18.55
C ARG A 528 -0.82 -39.79 18.24
N LYS A 529 -1.17 -39.95 16.96
CA LYS A 529 -2.53 -40.29 16.53
C LYS A 529 -2.89 -41.74 16.90
N TYR A 530 -1.96 -42.68 16.79
CA TYR A 530 -2.12 -44.07 17.25
C TYR A 530 -2.20 -44.19 18.78
N SER A 531 -1.36 -43.46 19.51
CA SER A 531 -1.37 -43.45 20.99
C SER A 531 -2.71 -42.94 21.55
N SER A 532 -3.34 -41.95 20.92
CA SER A 532 -4.70 -41.50 21.29
C SER A 532 -5.81 -42.51 20.97
N MET A 533 -5.53 -43.54 20.18
CA MET A 533 -6.49 -44.58 19.79
C MET A 533 -6.41 -45.82 20.68
N PHE A 534 -5.26 -46.07 21.33
CA PHE A 534 -5.04 -47.24 22.20
C PHE A 534 -5.34 -47.01 23.69
N SER A 535 -5.63 -45.78 24.15
CA SER A 535 -5.93 -45.53 25.58
C SER A 535 -7.35 -45.95 26.02
N LYS A 536 -8.02 -46.82 25.25
CA LYS A 536 -9.39 -47.31 25.52
C LYS A 536 -9.56 -48.83 25.32
N SER A 537 -8.52 -49.64 25.55
CA SER A 537 -8.70 -51.10 25.66
C SER A 537 -7.47 -51.83 26.23
N THR A 538 -7.57 -52.31 27.49
CA THR A 538 -7.28 -53.71 27.90
C THR A 538 -7.69 -53.92 29.38
N PRO A 539 -8.16 -55.12 29.77
CA PRO A 539 -8.70 -55.37 31.11
C PRO A 539 -7.65 -55.87 32.12
N SER A 540 -7.98 -55.74 33.39
CA SER A 540 -7.22 -56.28 34.53
C SER A 540 -7.31 -57.80 34.63
N ILE A 541 -6.17 -58.49 34.76
CA ILE A 541 -6.11 -59.90 35.16
C ILE A 541 -5.37 -59.99 36.50
N SER A 542 -6.09 -60.43 37.53
CA SER A 542 -5.59 -60.69 38.87
C SER A 542 -5.10 -62.14 38.99
N ILE A 543 -3.90 -62.35 39.53
CA ILE A 543 -3.42 -63.68 39.95
C ILE A 543 -3.26 -63.64 41.47
N CYS A 544 -4.09 -64.41 42.18
CA CYS A 544 -3.95 -64.66 43.60
C CYS A 544 -3.01 -65.86 43.83
N ILE A 545 -2.17 -65.78 44.86
CA ILE A 545 -1.48 -66.93 45.46
C ILE A 545 -1.86 -66.91 46.96
N PRO A 546 -2.43 -67.98 47.53
CA PRO A 546 -2.76 -68.03 48.94
C PRO A 546 -1.53 -68.36 49.80
N CYS A 547 -1.44 -67.73 50.96
CA CYS A 547 -0.71 -68.28 52.11
C CYS A 547 -1.72 -68.89 53.08
N THR A 548 -1.41 -70.10 53.55
CA THR A 548 -2.13 -70.93 54.56
C THR A 548 -3.59 -71.25 54.28
#